data_AF-A0A6M0F4P5-F1
#
_entry.id   AF-A0A6M0F4P5-F1
#
_cell.length_a   1.000
_cell.length_b   1.000
_cell.length_c   1.000
_cell.angle_alpha   90.00
_cell.angle_beta   90.00
_cell.angle_gamma   90.00
#
_symmetry.space_group_name_H-M   'P 1'
#
loop_
_entity.id
_entity.type
_entity.pdbx_description
1 polymer ?
#
loop_
_entity_poly.entity_id
_entity_poly.type
_entity_poly.pdbx_seq_one_letter_code
_entity_poly.pdbx_strand_id
1 'polypeptide(L)'
;MLKNKMRALSQFVRNAGIALNWEHISPDLKIITFSQAVVEGIRKDTKTHLPRRFPTNSTLQQLFERIRPTRYKPTQAVFPGPKGSLIQQHNFTTRAWRTTLQALPLRYRPPYSMRHTFITTCLEKGVSVSQVAYWVGNSPKTIWQHYAGVICIQDVPTCD
;
A
#
# COMPACT_ATOMS: atom_id res chain seq x y z
N MET A 1 -5.35 12.91 -12.49
CA MET A 1 -5.52 11.44 -12.52
C MET A 1 -4.32 10.64 -11.98
N LEU A 2 -3.08 11.01 -12.34
CA LEU A 2 -1.84 10.30 -11.94
C LEU A 2 -1.52 10.42 -10.43
N LYS A 3 -1.81 11.58 -9.82
CA LYS A 3 -1.61 11.85 -8.37
C LYS A 3 -2.34 10.84 -7.46
N ASN A 4 -3.62 10.56 -7.70
CA ASN A 4 -4.40 9.61 -6.90
C ASN A 4 -4.00 8.15 -7.17
N LYS A 5 -3.63 7.83 -8.42
CA LYS A 5 -3.02 6.53 -8.75
C LYS A 5 -1.74 6.33 -7.93
N MET A 6 -0.85 7.31 -7.92
CA MET A 6 0.43 7.25 -7.21
C MET A 6 0.32 7.22 -5.69
N ARG A 7 -0.65 7.93 -5.09
CA ARG A 7 -0.82 7.95 -3.62
C ARG A 7 -1.30 6.59 -3.10
N ALA A 8 -2.29 6.00 -3.75
CA ALA A 8 -2.73 4.63 -3.51
C ALA A 8 -1.63 3.61 -3.84
N LEU A 9 -1.00 3.73 -5.02
CA LEU A 9 0.11 2.87 -5.43
C LEU A 9 1.24 2.93 -4.40
N SER A 10 1.69 4.08 -3.92
CA SER A 10 2.86 4.18 -3.05
C SER A 10 2.71 3.60 -1.63
N GLN A 11 1.49 3.47 -1.12
CA GLN A 11 1.22 2.73 0.13
C GLN A 11 1.41 1.23 -0.06
N PHE A 12 1.23 0.73 -1.29
CA PHE A 12 1.24 -0.69 -1.64
C PHE A 12 2.37 -1.10 -2.59
N VAL A 13 3.06 -0.18 -3.26
CA VAL A 13 4.15 -0.39 -4.25
C VAL A 13 5.46 -0.64 -3.51
N ARG A 14 5.39 -1.69 -2.70
CA ARG A 14 6.44 -2.68 -2.67
C ARG A 14 5.92 -3.93 -3.37
N ASN A 15 6.74 -4.96 -3.34
CA ASN A 15 6.52 -6.29 -3.88
C ASN A 15 5.08 -6.80 -3.72
N ALA A 16 4.42 -6.55 -2.58
CA ALA A 16 3.06 -7.03 -2.32
C ALA A 16 1.96 -6.35 -3.17
N GLY A 17 2.02 -5.03 -3.42
CA GLY A 17 1.04 -4.35 -4.27
C GLY A 17 1.19 -4.69 -5.75
N ILE A 18 2.43 -4.90 -6.20
CA ILE A 18 2.72 -5.37 -7.57
C ILE A 18 2.20 -6.80 -7.77
N ALA A 19 2.15 -7.60 -6.69
CA ALA A 19 1.59 -8.95 -6.71
C ALA A 19 0.05 -9.00 -6.66
N LEU A 20 -0.65 -7.86 -6.61
CA LEU A 20 -2.11 -7.91 -6.54
C LEU A 20 -2.72 -8.39 -7.85
N ASN A 21 -3.56 -9.42 -7.75
CA ASN A 21 -4.48 -9.87 -8.76
C ASN A 21 -5.90 -9.47 -8.37
N TRP A 22 -6.83 -9.47 -9.31
CA TRP A 22 -8.22 -9.12 -9.01
C TRP A 22 -8.88 -10.08 -8.00
N GLU A 23 -8.45 -11.34 -7.93
CA GLU A 23 -8.88 -12.31 -6.90
C GLU A 23 -8.48 -11.92 -5.47
N HIS A 24 -7.47 -11.06 -5.31
CA HIS A 24 -7.04 -10.56 -4.02
C HIS A 24 -7.89 -9.40 -3.50
N ILE A 25 -8.81 -8.87 -4.32
CA ILE A 25 -9.71 -7.77 -3.93
C ILE A 25 -11.11 -8.33 -3.78
N SER A 26 -11.76 -8.05 -2.65
CA SER A 26 -13.14 -8.49 -2.43
C SER A 26 -14.09 -7.91 -3.50
N PRO A 27 -15.20 -8.60 -3.84
CA PRO A 27 -16.14 -8.12 -4.87
C PRO A 27 -16.66 -6.70 -4.59
N ASP A 28 -16.92 -6.41 -3.31
CA ASP A 28 -17.38 -5.12 -2.79
C ASP A 28 -16.27 -4.06 -2.66
N LEU A 29 -15.04 -4.38 -3.07
CA LEU A 29 -13.84 -3.54 -3.04
C LEU A 29 -13.37 -3.11 -1.65
N LYS A 30 -14.00 -3.60 -0.57
CA LYS A 30 -13.71 -3.14 0.80
C LYS A 30 -12.45 -3.76 1.41
N ILE A 31 -11.97 -4.88 0.88
CA ILE A 31 -10.86 -5.64 1.45
C ILE A 31 -9.85 -6.00 0.37
N ILE A 32 -8.57 -5.81 0.67
CA ILE A 32 -7.44 -6.40 -0.06
C ILE A 32 -6.83 -7.50 0.80
N THR A 33 -6.59 -8.66 0.20
CA THR A 33 -5.87 -9.78 0.83
C THR A 33 -4.47 -9.88 0.25
N PHE A 34 -3.45 -9.63 1.08
CA PHE A 34 -2.05 -9.79 0.72
C PHE A 34 -1.56 -11.19 1.09
N SER A 35 -1.33 -12.04 0.09
CA SER A 35 -0.77 -13.39 0.23
C SER A 35 0.57 -13.56 -0.49
N GLN A 36 0.85 -12.73 -1.50
CA GLN A 36 2.00 -12.81 -2.39
C GLN A 36 2.82 -11.51 -2.44
N ALA A 37 4.04 -11.60 -2.96
CA ALA A 37 4.94 -10.49 -3.20
C ALA A 37 5.78 -10.71 -4.47
N VAL A 38 6.05 -9.67 -5.26
CA VAL A 38 6.94 -9.73 -6.43
C VAL A 38 8.37 -9.31 -6.06
N VAL A 39 9.33 -10.22 -6.12
CA VAL A 39 10.76 -9.94 -5.93
C VAL A 39 11.45 -10.17 -7.27
N GLU A 40 12.19 -9.17 -7.78
CA GLU A 40 12.92 -9.27 -9.05
C GLU A 40 12.04 -9.71 -10.25
N GLY A 41 10.79 -9.26 -10.26
CA GLY A 41 9.83 -9.60 -11.31
C GLY A 41 9.17 -10.98 -11.16
N ILE A 42 9.54 -11.74 -10.13
CA ILE A 42 8.99 -13.07 -9.84
C ILE A 42 8.03 -12.99 -8.66
N ARG A 43 6.82 -13.53 -8.81
CA ARG A 43 5.87 -13.71 -7.70
C ARG A 43 6.39 -14.79 -6.77
N LYS A 44 6.47 -14.47 -5.49
CA LYS A 44 6.81 -15.37 -4.39
C LYS A 44 5.71 -15.27 -3.34
N ASP A 45 5.51 -16.32 -2.58
CA ASP A 45 4.69 -16.25 -1.38
C ASP A 45 5.32 -15.30 -0.36
N THR A 46 4.49 -14.73 0.50
CA THR A 46 5.02 -13.90 1.58
C THR A 46 5.91 -14.73 2.50
N LYS A 47 7.02 -14.13 2.96
CA LYS A 47 8.01 -14.79 3.85
C LYS A 47 7.40 -15.41 5.12
N THR A 48 6.19 -15.01 5.49
CA THR A 48 5.48 -15.44 6.69
C THR A 48 4.32 -16.40 6.41
N HIS A 49 4.00 -16.71 5.14
CA HIS A 49 2.87 -17.55 4.68
C HIS A 49 1.46 -17.18 5.20
N LEU A 50 1.33 -16.15 6.04
CA LEU A 50 0.06 -15.70 6.60
C LEU A 50 -0.55 -14.60 5.71
N PRO A 51 -1.76 -14.83 5.15
CA PRO A 51 -2.46 -13.81 4.41
C PRO A 51 -2.87 -12.68 5.35
N ARG A 52 -2.75 -11.45 4.86
CA ARG A 52 -3.12 -10.26 5.63
C ARG A 52 -4.23 -9.49 4.93
N ARG A 53 -5.28 -9.16 5.68
CA ARG A 53 -6.39 -8.33 5.20
C ARG A 53 -6.11 -6.85 5.45
N PHE A 54 -6.45 -6.02 4.49
CA PHE A 54 -6.33 -4.57 4.59
C PHE A 54 -7.67 -3.93 4.17
N PRO A 55 -8.29 -3.12 5.04
CA PRO A 55 -9.52 -2.41 4.71
C PRO A 55 -9.23 -1.24 3.78
N THR A 56 -9.99 -1.12 2.70
CA THR A 56 -9.87 -0.03 1.75
C THR A 56 -10.74 1.15 2.20
N ASN A 57 -10.27 2.36 1.94
CA ASN A 57 -11.10 3.56 2.09
C ASN A 57 -11.78 3.90 0.76
N SER A 58 -12.68 4.89 0.79
CA SER A 58 -13.42 5.35 -0.40
C SER A 58 -12.50 5.74 -1.56
N THR A 59 -11.35 6.37 -1.28
CA THR A 59 -10.40 6.77 -2.32
C THR A 59 -9.83 5.57 -3.07
N LEU A 60 -9.52 4.49 -2.34
CA LEU A 60 -8.96 3.27 -2.91
C LEU A 60 -10.04 2.45 -3.63
N GLN A 61 -11.27 2.43 -3.12
CA GLN A 61 -12.41 1.81 -3.78
C GLN A 61 -12.70 2.47 -5.13
N GLN A 62 -12.81 3.80 -5.16
CA GLN A 62 -12.98 4.57 -6.40
C GLN A 62 -11.83 4.35 -7.39
N LEU A 63 -10.60 4.18 -6.90
CA LEU A 63 -9.48 3.83 -7.76
C LEU A 63 -9.69 2.45 -8.40
N PHE A 64 -10.08 1.45 -7.61
CA PHE A 64 -10.33 0.10 -8.11
C PHE A 64 -11.48 0.07 -9.10
N GLU A 65 -12.60 0.74 -8.83
CA GLU A 65 -13.70 0.89 -9.78
C GLU A 65 -13.21 1.47 -11.11
N ARG A 66 -12.43 2.55 -11.07
CA ARG A 66 -11.96 3.21 -12.28
C ARG A 66 -10.97 2.38 -13.09
N ILE A 67 -10.14 1.55 -12.45
CA ILE A 67 -9.13 0.75 -13.17
C ILE A 67 -9.60 -0.67 -13.48
N ARG A 68 -10.76 -1.09 -12.94
CA ARG A 68 -11.33 -2.41 -13.19
C ARG A 68 -11.79 -2.50 -14.65
N PRO A 69 -11.25 -3.42 -15.45
CA PRO A 69 -11.70 -3.60 -16.82
C PRO A 69 -13.08 -4.27 -16.84
N THR A 70 -13.84 -4.09 -17.92
CA THR A 70 -15.17 -4.70 -18.09
C THR A 70 -15.14 -6.23 -18.01
N ARG A 71 -14.05 -6.84 -18.46
CA ARG A 71 -13.78 -8.28 -18.35
C ARG A 71 -12.35 -8.49 -17.86
N TYR A 72 -12.17 -9.31 -16.83
CA TYR A 72 -10.86 -9.72 -16.33
C TYR A 72 -10.87 -11.17 -15.86
N LYS A 73 -9.70 -11.80 -15.86
CA LYS A 73 -9.48 -13.07 -15.16
C LYS A 73 -9.17 -12.79 -13.69
N PRO A 74 -9.60 -13.65 -12.74
CA PRO A 74 -9.26 -13.47 -11.32
C PRO A 74 -7.74 -13.31 -11.08
N THR A 75 -6.92 -14.05 -11.84
CA THR A 75 -5.45 -14.04 -11.79
C THR A 75 -4.78 -12.88 -12.53
N GLN A 76 -5.56 -11.98 -13.14
CA GLN A 76 -5.02 -10.83 -13.85
C GLN A 76 -4.53 -9.77 -12.85
N ALA A 77 -3.37 -9.18 -13.12
CA ALA A 77 -2.78 -8.14 -12.28
C ALA A 77 -3.68 -6.90 -12.20
N VAL A 78 -3.82 -6.34 -11.00
CA VAL A 78 -4.55 -5.08 -10.73
C VAL A 78 -3.77 -3.89 -11.28
N PHE A 79 -2.44 -3.94 -11.19
CA PHE A 79 -1.53 -2.91 -11.68
C PHE A 79 -0.56 -3.51 -12.71
N PRO A 80 -1.01 -3.75 -13.95
CA PRO A 80 -0.14 -4.24 -15.01
C PRO A 80 0.83 -3.15 -15.47
N GLY A 81 2.00 -3.57 -15.92
CA GLY A 81 2.92 -2.74 -16.70
C GLY A 81 2.37 -2.45 -18.10
N PRO A 82 3.05 -1.59 -18.88
CA PRO A 82 2.54 -1.11 -20.17
C PRO A 82 2.17 -2.21 -21.19
N LYS A 83 2.83 -3.37 -21.12
CA LYS A 83 2.60 -4.52 -22.01
C LYS A 83 1.82 -5.66 -21.32
N GLY A 84 1.14 -5.39 -20.20
CA GLY A 84 0.43 -6.41 -19.42
C GLY A 84 1.30 -7.25 -18.48
N SER A 85 2.62 -7.05 -18.51
CA SER A 85 3.57 -7.73 -17.61
C SER A 85 3.51 -7.19 -16.18
N LEU A 86 4.19 -7.84 -15.25
CA LEU A 86 4.40 -7.29 -13.91
C LEU A 86 5.23 -6.01 -13.97
N ILE A 87 4.88 -5.04 -13.11
CA ILE A 87 5.68 -3.83 -12.94
C ILE A 87 7.06 -4.20 -12.40
N GLN A 88 8.12 -3.83 -13.13
CA GLN A 88 9.48 -3.89 -12.61
C GLN A 88 9.74 -2.71 -11.70
N GLN A 89 10.11 -2.98 -10.44
CA GLN A 89 10.27 -1.95 -9.40
C GLN A 89 11.33 -0.91 -9.76
N HIS A 90 12.44 -1.33 -10.37
CA HIS A 90 13.49 -0.41 -10.82
C HIS A 90 12.92 0.59 -11.84
N ASN A 91 12.29 0.10 -12.91
CA ASN A 91 11.70 0.94 -13.95
C ASN A 91 10.58 1.84 -13.43
N PHE A 92 9.75 1.34 -12.50
CA PHE A 92 8.74 2.16 -11.84
C PHE A 92 9.38 3.33 -11.09
N THR A 93 10.43 3.05 -10.32
CA THR A 93 11.09 4.07 -9.48
C THR A 93 11.83 5.11 -10.34
N THR A 94 12.62 4.66 -11.31
CA THR A 94 13.49 5.53 -12.10
C THR A 94 12.76 6.29 -13.20
N ARG A 95 11.68 5.73 -13.75
CA ARG A 95 10.92 6.34 -14.85
C ARG A 95 9.61 6.93 -14.33
N ALA A 96 8.64 6.08 -13.98
CA ALA A 96 7.29 6.54 -13.67
C ALA A 96 7.24 7.47 -12.44
N TRP A 97 7.84 7.05 -11.33
CA TRP A 97 7.80 7.79 -10.07
C TRP A 97 8.60 9.09 -10.13
N ARG A 98 9.85 9.02 -10.61
CA ARG A 98 10.71 10.20 -10.74
C ARG A 98 10.09 11.25 -11.66
N THR A 99 9.64 10.86 -12.85
CA THR A 99 9.00 11.78 -13.80
C THR A 99 7.73 12.39 -13.20
N THR A 100 6.93 11.62 -12.48
CA THR A 100 5.70 12.19 -11.90
C THR A 100 5.99 13.15 -10.74
N LEU A 101 7.01 12.89 -9.92
CA LEU A 101 7.41 13.83 -8.87
C LEU A 101 8.04 15.11 -9.43
N GLN A 102 8.80 15.02 -10.52
CA GLN A 102 9.40 16.21 -11.18
C GLN A 102 8.36 17.20 -11.69
N ALA A 103 7.17 16.71 -12.07
CA ALA A 103 6.06 17.56 -12.48
C ALA A 103 5.37 18.30 -11.31
N LEU A 104 5.83 18.10 -10.07
CA LEU A 104 5.27 18.71 -8.87
C LEU A 104 6.33 19.59 -8.19
N PRO A 105 5.93 20.68 -7.51
CA PRO A 105 6.85 21.52 -6.75
C PRO A 105 7.24 20.85 -5.42
N LEU A 106 7.73 19.61 -5.49
CA LEU A 106 8.05 18.78 -4.32
C LEU A 106 9.48 18.27 -4.42
N ARG A 107 10.20 18.28 -3.29
CA ARG A 107 11.48 17.60 -3.18
C ARG A 107 11.29 16.11 -3.47
N TYR A 108 12.19 15.53 -4.27
CA TYR A 108 12.17 14.10 -4.54
C TYR A 108 12.21 13.28 -3.25
N ARG A 109 11.32 12.30 -3.16
CA ARG A 109 11.28 11.26 -2.12
C ARG A 109 11.11 9.91 -2.80
N PRO A 110 11.81 8.85 -2.40
CA PRO A 110 11.60 7.52 -2.96
C PRO A 110 10.17 7.01 -2.67
N PRO A 111 9.62 6.07 -3.48
CA PRO A 111 8.30 5.50 -3.22
C PRO A 111 8.12 4.97 -1.80
N TYR A 112 9.21 4.41 -1.23
CA TYR A 112 9.23 3.87 0.12
C TYR A 112 8.83 4.88 1.22
N SER A 113 9.08 6.18 1.01
CA SER A 113 8.71 7.23 1.96
C SER A 113 7.21 7.30 2.22
N MET A 114 6.37 6.90 1.27
CA MET A 114 4.92 6.94 1.42
C MET A 114 4.40 5.94 2.45
N ARG A 115 5.13 4.83 2.68
CA ARG A 115 4.85 3.91 3.78
C ARG A 115 5.06 4.57 5.14
N HIS A 116 6.11 5.37 5.29
CA HIS A 116 6.35 6.12 6.52
C HIS A 116 5.22 7.12 6.76
N THR A 117 4.84 7.90 5.74
CA THR A 117 3.71 8.84 5.84
C THR A 117 2.40 8.15 6.21
N PHE A 118 2.11 6.97 5.64
CA PHE A 118 0.94 6.19 6.02
C PHE A 118 0.97 5.80 7.50
N ILE A 119 2.10 5.25 7.98
CA ILE A 119 2.26 4.83 9.38
C ILE A 119 2.05 6.02 10.31
N THR A 120 2.75 7.14 10.09
CA THR A 120 2.65 8.31 10.97
C THR A 120 1.23 8.87 10.96
N THR A 121 0.61 9.04 9.78
CA THR A 121 -0.77 9.54 9.66
C THR A 121 -1.77 8.66 10.42
N CYS A 122 -1.60 7.33 10.40
CA CYS A 122 -2.48 6.43 11.14
C CYS A 122 -2.30 6.59 12.65
N LEU A 123 -1.06 6.67 13.13
CA LEU A 123 -0.76 6.82 14.56
C LEU A 123 -1.23 8.18 15.10
N GLU A 124 -1.02 9.26 14.34
CA GLU A 124 -1.51 10.60 14.67
C GLU A 124 -3.04 10.65 14.78
N LYS A 125 -3.74 9.79 14.02
CA LYS A 125 -5.20 9.64 14.08
C LYS A 125 -5.68 8.64 15.12
N GLY A 126 -4.79 8.19 16.02
CA GLY A 126 -5.14 7.27 17.11
C GLY A 126 -5.35 5.81 16.70
N VAL A 127 -4.97 5.41 15.48
CA VAL A 127 -5.01 3.98 15.11
C VAL A 127 -3.97 3.23 15.94
N SER A 128 -4.37 2.13 16.58
CA SER A 128 -3.49 1.39 17.48
C SER A 128 -2.24 0.85 16.77
N VAL A 129 -1.13 0.83 17.50
CA VAL A 129 0.16 0.32 17.00
C VAL A 129 0.05 -1.10 16.44
N SER A 130 -0.68 -1.97 17.13
CA SER A 130 -0.92 -3.35 16.69
C SER A 130 -1.64 -3.41 15.34
N GLN A 131 -2.64 -2.54 15.14
CA GLN A 131 -3.40 -2.50 13.88
C GLN A 131 -2.56 -1.98 12.72
N VAL A 132 -1.80 -0.91 12.94
CA VAL A 132 -0.88 -0.35 11.93
C VAL A 132 0.21 -1.36 11.58
N ALA A 133 0.82 -2.00 12.60
CA ALA A 133 1.83 -3.03 12.44
C ALA A 133 1.32 -4.20 11.57
N TYR A 134 0.11 -4.68 11.89
CA TYR A 134 -0.59 -5.65 11.06
C TYR A 134 -0.68 -5.13 9.64
N TRP A 135 -1.40 -4.03 9.37
CA TRP A 135 -1.62 -3.52 8.01
C TRP A 135 -0.38 -3.31 7.16
N VAL A 136 0.75 -2.91 7.75
CA VAL A 136 1.97 -2.71 6.97
C VAL A 136 2.80 -4.00 6.84
N GLY A 137 2.56 -5.01 7.68
CA GLY A 137 3.35 -6.23 7.75
C GLY A 137 4.70 -6.00 8.43
N ASN A 138 4.69 -5.31 9.57
CA ASN A 138 5.83 -5.13 10.47
C ASN A 138 5.47 -5.69 11.86
N SER A 139 6.48 -5.90 12.72
CA SER A 139 6.22 -6.17 14.13
C SER A 139 5.74 -4.89 14.85
N PRO A 140 4.87 -5.00 15.88
CA PRO A 140 4.53 -3.86 16.73
C PRO A 140 5.77 -3.20 17.35
N LYS A 141 6.78 -4.00 17.72
CA LYS A 141 8.08 -3.51 18.20
C LYS A 141 8.74 -2.55 17.21
N THR A 142 8.77 -2.90 15.92
CA THR A 142 9.30 -2.04 14.85
C THR A 142 8.53 -0.73 14.74
N ILE A 143 7.20 -0.76 14.91
CA ILE A 143 6.39 0.46 14.88
C ILE A 143 6.70 1.36 16.07
N TRP A 144 6.76 0.81 17.29
CA TRP A 144 7.16 1.53 18.49
C TRP A 144 8.55 2.18 18.33
N GLN A 145 9.56 1.40 17.92
CA GLN A 145 10.93 1.88 17.81
C GLN A 145 11.12 3.06 16.85
N HIS A 146 10.35 3.11 15.76
CA HIS A 146 10.58 4.07 14.69
C HIS A 146 9.51 5.17 14.58
N TYR A 147 8.35 5.01 15.20
CA TYR A 147 7.21 5.90 15.00
C TYR A 147 6.47 6.31 16.28
N ALA A 148 6.91 5.87 17.47
CA ALA A 148 6.25 6.24 18.72
C ALA A 148 6.19 7.76 18.96
N GLY A 149 7.17 8.51 18.45
CA GLY A 149 7.26 9.96 18.64
C GLY A 149 6.14 10.78 17.99
N VAL A 150 5.27 10.17 17.17
CA VAL A 150 4.11 10.86 16.56
C VAL A 150 2.77 10.42 17.13
N ILE A 151 2.77 9.55 18.15
CA ILE A 151 1.53 9.10 18.81
C ILE A 151 0.96 10.29 19.59
N CYS A 152 -0.33 10.54 19.44
CA CYS A 152 -1.01 11.63 20.15
C CYS A 152 -0.95 11.40 21.67
N ILE A 153 -0.66 12.46 22.42
CA ILE A 153 -0.78 12.44 23.89
C ILE A 153 -2.27 12.27 24.21
N GLN A 154 -2.58 11.33 25.09
CA GLN A 154 -3.94 11.08 25.58
C GLN A 154 -3.96 11.41 27.07
N ASP A 155 -5.03 12.06 27.51
CA ASP A 155 -5.27 12.25 28.93
C ASP A 155 -5.53 10.88 29.59
N VAL A 156 -5.20 10.78 30.87
CA VAL A 156 -5.54 9.59 31.66
C VAL A 156 -7.07 9.49 31.70
N PRO A 157 -7.68 8.40 31.20
CA PRO A 157 -9.13 8.27 31.22
C PRO A 157 -9.64 8.23 32.66
N THR A 158 -10.81 8.83 32.88
CA THR A 158 -11.50 8.73 34.17
C THR A 158 -12.21 7.37 34.28
N CYS A 159 -12.38 6.87 35.51
CA CYS A 159 -12.91 5.54 35.78
C CYS A 159 -14.44 5.54 36.00
N ASP A 160 -15.14 6.49 35.37
CA ASP A 160 -16.52 6.86 35.73
C ASP A 160 -17.57 5.93 35.10
#